data_AF-A0A1V6BDJ1-F1
#
_entry.id   AF-A0A1V6BDJ1-F1
#
_cell.length_a   1.000
_cell.length_b   1.000
_cell.length_c   1.000
_cell.angle_alpha   90.00
_cell.angle_beta   90.00
_cell.angle_gamma   90.00
#
_symmetry.space_group_name_H-M   'P 1'
#
loop_
_entity.id
_entity.type
_entity.pdbx_description
1 polymer ?
#
loop_
_entity_poly.entity_id
_entity_poly.type
_entity_poly.pdbx_seq_one_letter_code
_entity_poly.pdbx_strand_id
1 'polypeptide(L)'
;MVKNSKIIDPIVVNHSFNKTLFLRQKSSDAKGWILDIMNCVDEIQTDDFNIEEVYKFEHKLRVKYPNNNFIKDKIRQQLQILRDKGIIEFVGRGQYKKIRYGDI
;
A
#
# COMPACT_ATOMS: atom_id res chain seq x y z
N MET A 1 -21.50 -0.53 21.47
CA MET A 1 -21.27 0.18 20.19
C MET A 1 -20.35 -0.69 19.34
N VAL A 2 -20.89 -1.50 18.43
CA VAL A 2 -20.10 -2.44 17.61
C VAL A 2 -19.84 -1.78 16.25
N LYS A 3 -18.57 -1.46 15.95
CA LYS A 3 -18.16 -0.94 14.64
C LYS A 3 -17.91 -2.13 13.70
N ASN A 4 -18.81 -2.29 12.72
CA ASN A 4 -18.72 -3.05 11.47
C ASN A 4 -17.49 -3.98 11.32
N SER A 5 -17.63 -5.21 11.81
CA SER A 5 -16.78 -6.35 11.46
C SER A 5 -17.01 -6.71 9.99
N LYS A 6 -16.23 -6.13 9.07
CA LYS A 6 -16.06 -6.71 7.73
C LYS A 6 -15.26 -7.99 7.92
N ILE A 7 -15.89 -9.13 7.63
CA ILE A 7 -15.25 -10.44 7.59
C ILE A 7 -14.20 -10.37 6.47
N ILE A 8 -12.94 -10.13 6.84
CA ILE A 8 -11.82 -10.20 5.90
C ILE A 8 -11.55 -11.69 5.69
N ASP A 9 -11.65 -12.12 4.44
CA ASP A 9 -11.42 -13.51 4.03
C ASP A 9 -10.11 -14.05 4.63
N PRO A 10 -10.11 -15.20 5.32
CA PRO A 10 -8.92 -15.77 5.95
C PRO A 10 -7.74 -15.94 4.98
N ILE A 11 -7.99 -16.19 3.68
CA ILE A 11 -6.94 -16.32 2.65
C ILE A 11 -6.27 -14.96 2.42
N VAL A 12 -7.06 -13.88 2.37
CA VAL A 12 -6.57 -12.49 2.27
C VAL A 12 -5.79 -12.12 3.53
N VAL A 13 -6.26 -12.52 4.71
CA VAL A 13 -5.54 -12.28 5.98
C VAL A 13 -4.19 -12.99 5.97
N ASN A 14 -4.13 -14.25 5.54
CA ASN A 14 -2.90 -15.05 5.60
C ASN A 14 -1.84 -14.60 4.57
N HIS A 15 -2.25 -14.25 3.35
CA HIS A 15 -1.34 -13.68 2.35
C HIS A 15 -0.88 -12.27 2.71
N SER A 16 -1.77 -11.40 3.19
CA SER A 16 -1.38 -10.08 3.70
C SER A 16 -0.48 -10.18 4.94
N PHE A 17 -0.65 -11.20 5.79
CA PHE A 17 0.21 -11.43 6.95
C PHE A 17 1.64 -11.79 6.55
N ASN A 18 1.83 -12.72 5.60
CA ASN A 18 3.17 -13.05 5.08
C ASN A 18 3.81 -11.87 4.34
N LYS A 19 3.03 -11.15 3.53
CA LYS A 19 3.47 -9.93 2.84
C LYS A 19 3.84 -8.80 3.80
N THR A 20 3.44 -8.84 5.07
CA THR A 20 3.78 -7.82 6.08
C THR A 20 4.84 -8.27 7.08
N LEU A 21 5.37 -9.51 6.99
CA LEU A 21 6.44 -10.00 7.88
C LEU A 21 7.69 -9.11 7.83
N PHE A 22 8.02 -8.55 6.66
CA PHE A 22 9.15 -7.64 6.49
C PHE A 22 9.00 -6.34 7.30
N LEU A 23 7.77 -5.96 7.66
CA LEU A 23 7.51 -4.81 8.52
C LEU A 23 8.06 -5.02 9.92
N ARG A 24 8.23 -6.26 10.40
CA ARG A 24 8.76 -6.52 11.75
C ARG A 24 10.14 -5.92 11.97
N GLN A 25 10.96 -5.86 10.91
CA GLN A 25 12.33 -5.35 10.94
C GLN A 25 12.45 -3.83 10.73
N LYS A 26 11.34 -3.11 10.52
CA LYS A 26 11.31 -1.66 10.27
C LYS A 26 11.06 -0.85 11.54
N SER A 27 11.40 0.44 11.54
CA SER A 27 10.98 1.38 12.60
C SER A 27 9.48 1.64 12.57
N SER A 28 8.90 2.12 13.67
CA SER A 28 7.46 2.48 13.77
C SER A 28 7.00 3.36 12.62
N ASP A 29 7.77 4.39 12.30
CA ASP A 29 7.41 5.40 11.31
C ASP A 29 7.43 4.81 9.90
N ALA A 30 8.45 4.00 9.60
CA ALA A 30 8.54 3.30 8.33
C ALA A 30 7.39 2.29 8.16
N LYS A 31 6.99 1.58 9.22
CA LYS A 31 5.81 0.69 9.18
C LYS A 31 4.53 1.48 8.89
N GLY A 32 4.34 2.61 9.56
CA GLY A 32 3.16 3.46 9.35
C GLY A 32 3.01 3.83 7.88
N TRP A 33 4.06 4.39 7.27
CA TRP A 33 4.04 4.79 5.87
C TRP A 33 3.71 3.65 4.93
N ILE A 34 4.31 2.48 5.13
CA ILE A 34 4.07 1.33 4.25
C ILE A 34 2.62 0.87 4.37
N LEU A 35 2.08 0.76 5.59
CA LEU A 35 0.70 0.35 5.82
C LEU A 35 -0.30 1.34 5.23
N ASP A 36 -0.07 2.64 5.35
CA ASP A 36 -0.97 3.63 4.76
C ASP A 36 -0.95 3.61 3.24
N ILE A 37 0.21 3.38 2.63
CA ILE A 37 0.29 3.24 1.17
C ILE A 37 -0.34 1.94 0.71
N MET A 38 -0.20 0.83 1.45
CA MET A 38 -0.96 -0.40 1.18
C MET A 38 -2.47 -0.13 1.21
N ASN A 39 -2.97 0.59 2.21
CA ASN A 39 -4.39 0.97 2.29
C ASN A 39 -4.82 1.85 1.11
N CYS A 40 -4.00 2.82 0.69
CA CYS A 40 -4.30 3.65 -0.48
C CYS A 40 -4.38 2.81 -1.77
N VAL A 41 -3.46 1.86 -1.95
CA VAL A 41 -3.49 0.95 -3.09
C VAL A 41 -4.73 0.05 -3.03
N ASP A 42 -5.07 -0.49 -1.85
CA ASP A 42 -6.24 -1.34 -1.65
C ASP A 42 -7.57 -0.60 -1.90
N GLU A 43 -7.64 0.71 -1.62
CA GLU A 43 -8.81 1.55 -1.90
C GLU A 43 -9.06 1.78 -3.41
N ILE A 44 -8.03 1.61 -4.27
CA ILE A 44 -8.21 1.64 -5.73
C ILE A 44 -8.91 0.36 -6.17
N GLN A 45 -10.04 0.44 -6.85
CA GLN A 45 -10.86 -0.75 -7.13
C GLN A 45 -10.26 -1.70 -8.17
N THR A 46 -9.45 -1.17 -9.08
CA THR A 46 -8.81 -1.92 -10.15
C THR A 46 -7.50 -2.56 -9.69
N ASP A 47 -7.12 -3.67 -10.33
CA ASP A 47 -5.82 -4.29 -10.12
C ASP A 47 -4.71 -3.52 -10.83
N ASP A 48 -4.99 -2.97 -12.01
CA ASP A 48 -4.11 -2.03 -12.71
C ASP A 48 -4.41 -0.60 -12.25
N PHE A 49 -3.38 0.14 -11.87
CA PHE A 49 -3.52 1.52 -11.38
C PHE A 49 -2.33 2.39 -11.76
N ASN A 50 -2.60 3.68 -11.91
CA ASN A 50 -1.56 4.68 -12.17
C ASN A 50 -1.11 5.35 -10.86
N ILE A 51 0.16 5.77 -10.81
CA ILE A 51 0.69 6.59 -9.72
C ILE A 51 -0.14 7.86 -9.44
N GLU A 52 -0.71 8.48 -10.47
CA GLU A 52 -1.60 9.63 -10.35
C GLU A 52 -2.85 9.31 -9.51
N GLU A 53 -3.32 8.07 -9.52
CA GLU A 53 -4.43 7.64 -8.66
C GLU A 53 -4.00 7.54 -7.20
N VAL A 54 -2.77 7.10 -6.94
CA VAL A 54 -2.21 7.10 -5.58
C VAL A 54 -1.99 8.53 -5.09
N TYR A 55 -1.62 9.46 -5.97
CA TYR A 55 -1.49 10.88 -5.63
C TYR A 55 -2.81 11.54 -5.22
N LYS A 56 -3.98 10.99 -5.59
CA LYS A 56 -5.28 11.48 -5.09
C LYS A 56 -5.38 11.37 -3.56
N PHE A 57 -4.61 10.48 -2.93
CA PHE A 57 -4.55 10.33 -1.48
C PHE A 57 -3.55 11.28 -0.79
N GLU A 58 -2.85 12.15 -1.53
CA GLU A 58 -1.83 13.06 -0.98
C GLU A 58 -2.38 13.89 0.19
N HIS A 59 -3.57 14.48 0.06
CA HIS A 59 -4.16 15.28 1.12
C HIS A 59 -4.40 14.44 2.40
N LYS A 60 -4.95 13.23 2.26
CA LYS A 60 -5.17 12.28 3.36
C LYS A 60 -3.86 11.92 4.06
N LEU A 61 -2.80 11.65 3.29
CA LEU A 61 -1.47 11.33 3.82
C LEU A 61 -0.81 12.54 4.48
N ARG A 62 -1.00 13.75 3.95
CA ARG A 62 -0.47 14.98 4.53
C ARG A 62 -1.07 15.30 5.90
N VAL A 63 -2.36 15.05 6.09
CA VAL A 63 -3.01 15.19 7.41
C VAL A 63 -2.40 14.21 8.42
N LYS A 64 -2.07 12.99 7.99
CA LYS A 64 -1.46 11.97 8.86
C LYS A 64 0.03 12.20 9.13
N TYR A 65 0.73 12.78 8.17
CA TYR A 65 2.17 13.05 8.22
C TYR A 65 2.47 14.53 7.98
N PRO A 66 2.03 15.43 8.87
CA PRO A 66 2.10 16.88 8.65
C PRO A 66 3.53 17.41 8.54
N ASN A 67 4.50 16.71 9.13
CA ASN A 67 5.91 17.09 9.11
C ASN A 67 6.65 16.71 7.81
N ASN A 68 5.99 16.01 6.88
CA ASN A 68 6.61 15.63 5.60
C ASN A 68 6.13 16.54 4.47
N ASN A 69 7.02 17.39 3.96
CA ASN A 69 6.72 18.31 2.86
C ASN A 69 6.76 17.65 1.48
N PHE A 70 7.24 16.40 1.38
CA PHE A 70 7.47 15.69 0.12
C PHE A 70 6.63 14.40 0.05
N ILE A 71 5.30 14.55 0.17
CA ILE A 71 4.36 13.42 0.23
C ILE A 71 4.42 12.57 -1.05
N LYS A 72 4.39 13.17 -2.25
CA LYS A 72 4.48 12.44 -3.52
C LYS A 72 5.77 11.64 -3.66
N ASP A 73 6.89 12.19 -3.19
CA ASP A 73 8.19 11.52 -3.21
C ASP A 73 8.17 10.34 -2.24
N LYS A 74 7.56 10.51 -1.06
CA LYS A 74 7.40 9.44 -0.09
C LYS A 74 6.49 8.32 -0.61
N ILE A 75 5.42 8.65 -1.32
CA ILE A 75 4.56 7.70 -2.03
C ILE A 75 5.40 6.88 -3.02
N ARG A 76 6.20 7.54 -3.87
CA ARG A 76 7.09 6.84 -4.83
C ARG A 76 8.04 5.88 -4.13
N GLN A 77 8.69 6.32 -3.05
CA GLN A 77 9.57 5.47 -2.26
C GLN A 77 8.84 4.25 -1.69
N GLN A 78 7.62 4.42 -1.19
CA GLN A 78 6.86 3.30 -0.63
C GLN A 78 6.39 2.33 -1.71
N LEU A 79 5.95 2.82 -2.88
CA LEU A 79 5.59 1.97 -4.02
C LEU A 79 6.78 1.13 -4.49
N GLN A 80 7.99 1.68 -4.49
CA GLN A 80 9.22 0.90 -4.78
C GLN A 80 9.42 -0.23 -3.77
N ILE A 81 9.22 0.04 -2.48
CA ILE A 81 9.30 -1.00 -1.43
C ILE A 81 8.24 -2.08 -1.67
N LEU A 82 7.00 -1.71 -1.96
CA LEU A 82 5.92 -2.68 -2.22
C LEU A 82 6.23 -3.54 -3.46
N ARG A 83 6.82 -2.93 -4.49
CA ARG A 83 7.29 -3.63 -5.69
C ARG A 83 8.37 -4.64 -5.37
N ASP A 84 9.41 -4.22 -4.65
CA ASP A 84 10.54 -5.07 -4.28
C ASP A 84 10.13 -6.22 -3.34
N LYS A 85 8.93 -6.13 -2.74
CA LYS A 85 8.33 -7.17 -1.91
C LYS A 85 7.31 -8.04 -2.64
N GLY A 86 7.12 -7.87 -3.96
CA GLY A 86 6.16 -8.66 -4.73
C GLY A 86 4.71 -8.43 -4.31
N ILE A 87 4.40 -7.23 -3.81
CA ILE A 87 3.02 -6.85 -3.44
C ILE A 87 2.34 -6.21 -4.66
N ILE A 88 3.09 -5.40 -5.41
CA ILE A 88 2.70 -4.79 -6.68
C ILE A 88 3.78 -5.04 -7.72
N GLU A 89 3.44 -4.90 -8.99
CA GLU A 89 4.35 -4.95 -10.12
C GLU A 89 4.41 -3.57 -10.78
N PHE A 90 5.58 -3.16 -11.28
CA PHE A 90 5.70 -1.94 -12.09
C PHE A 90 5.67 -2.31 -13.56
N VAL A 91 4.64 -1.84 -14.27
CA VAL A 91 4.40 -2.15 -15.68
C VAL A 91 5.10 -1.16 -16.61
N GLY A 92 5.24 0.10 -16.18
CA GLY A 92 5.90 1.17 -16.94
C GLY A 92 5.12 2.48 -16.97
N ARG A 93 5.79 3.61 -17.24
CA ARG A 93 5.16 4.95 -17.34
C ARG A 93 4.26 5.33 -16.15
N GLY A 94 4.66 4.93 -14.94
CA GLY A 94 3.87 5.18 -13.72
C GLY A 94 2.69 4.23 -13.53
N GLN A 95 2.54 3.19 -14.35
CA GLN A 95 1.54 2.14 -14.19
C GLN A 95 2.06 1.02 -13.30
N TYR A 96 1.18 0.52 -12.45
CA TYR A 96 1.41 -0.56 -11.51
C TYR A 96 0.26 -1.56 -11.58
N LYS A 97 0.53 -2.79 -11.16
CA LYS A 97 -0.47 -3.85 -11.04
C LYS A 97 -0.42 -4.50 -9.67
N LYS A 98 -1.57 -4.77 -9.06
CA LYS A 98 -1.66 -5.54 -7.80
C LYS A 98 -1.38 -7.02 -8.07
N ILE A 99 -0.51 -7.62 -7.27
CA ILE A 99 -0.19 -9.04 -7.40
C ILE A 99 -1.21 -9.86 -6.58
N ARG A 100 -2.19 -10.45 -7.26
CA ARG A 100 -3.10 -11.47 -6.73
C ARG A 100 -2.46 -12.85 -6.89
N TYR A 101 -2.30 -13.60 -5.80
CA TYR A 101 -1.78 -14.97 -5.89
C TYR A 101 -2.91 -15.92 -6.29
N GLY A 102 -3.10 -16.05 -7.60
CA GLY A 102 -3.85 -17.12 -8.27
C GLY A 102 -3.19 -17.59 -9.57
N ASP A 103 -2.10 -16.93 -10.01
CA ASP A 103 -1.40 -17.16 -11.28
C ASP A 103 0.06 -17.63 -11.11
N ILE A 104 0.37 -18.36 -10.03
CA ILE A 104 1.61 -19.16 -9.90
C ILE A 104 1.21 -20.61 -9.68
#